data_AF-A0A8T5FAM4-F1
#
_entry.id   AF-A0A8T5FAM4-F1
#
_cell.length_a   1.000
_cell.length_b   1.000
_cell.length_c   1.000
_cell.angle_alpha   90.00
_cell.angle_beta   90.00
_cell.angle_gamma   90.00
#
_symmetry.space_group_name_H-M   'P 1'
#
loop_
_entity.id
_entity.type
_entity.pdbx_description
1 polymer ?
#
loop_
_entity_poly.entity_id
_entity_poly.type
_entity_poly.pdbx_seq_one_letter_code
_entity_poly.pdbx_strand_id
1 'polypeptide(L)'
;MVTPRITNKLRGSLGEIYYKEFCDQEGWAYTSLENIYESMNHEWEFTFKKGFHRIKVPIPEKIREEVKMLIKPTNHSKTSPSFVFDFLACNVKKYREYSKVNSDMFFTWVESKTGNMIFSGSQIKTMSKIDLPLAIFHIEDILAKPRDIRMMYDLKSGKEWLKELVPIENELYEFA
;
A
#
# COMPACT_ATOMS: atom_id res chain seq x y z
N MET A 1 3.39 -14.37 -35.34
CA MET A 1 3.05 -13.34 -34.34
C MET A 1 2.59 -14.04 -33.08
N VAL A 2 3.06 -13.60 -31.91
CA VAL A 2 2.63 -14.13 -30.61
C VAL A 2 1.91 -13.00 -29.88
N THR A 3 0.66 -13.21 -29.51
CA THR A 3 -0.09 -12.27 -28.67
C THR A 3 0.00 -12.76 -27.22
N PRO A 4 0.73 -12.06 -26.33
CA PRO A 4 0.84 -12.48 -24.94
C PRO A 4 -0.53 -12.46 -24.27
N ARG A 5 -0.87 -13.56 -23.56
CA ARG A 5 -2.10 -13.65 -22.77
C ARG A 5 -1.99 -12.71 -21.56
N ILE A 6 -3.04 -11.94 -21.31
CA ILE A 6 -3.14 -11.15 -20.08
C ILE A 6 -3.32 -12.10 -18.89
N THR A 7 -2.31 -12.20 -18.04
CA THR A 7 -2.31 -13.00 -16.80
C THR A 7 -2.71 -12.16 -15.59
N ASN A 8 -3.10 -12.80 -14.49
CA ASN A 8 -3.34 -12.09 -13.22
C ASN A 8 -2.08 -11.38 -12.70
N LYS A 9 -0.89 -11.96 -12.94
CA LYS A 9 0.38 -11.31 -12.63
C LYS A 9 0.53 -10.00 -13.40
N LEU A 10 0.24 -10.01 -14.70
CA LEU A 10 0.29 -8.78 -15.51
C LEU A 10 -0.75 -7.75 -15.04
N ARG A 11 -1.98 -8.17 -14.72
CA ARG A 11 -3.00 -7.27 -14.15
C ARG A 11 -2.53 -6.61 -12.85
N GLY A 12 -1.96 -7.40 -11.92
CA GLY A 12 -1.39 -6.87 -10.69
C GLY A 12 -0.25 -5.88 -10.94
N SER A 13 0.68 -6.22 -11.84
CA SER A 13 1.78 -5.31 -12.22
C SER A 13 1.28 -4.01 -12.86
N LEU A 14 0.25 -4.07 -13.70
CA LEU A 14 -0.38 -2.87 -14.25
C LEU A 14 -1.03 -2.03 -13.14
N GLY A 15 -1.71 -2.68 -12.18
CA GLY A 15 -2.36 -1.98 -11.07
C GLY A 15 -1.35 -1.21 -10.23
N GLU A 16 -0.21 -1.85 -9.95
CA GLU A 16 0.90 -1.21 -9.27
C GLU A 16 1.47 -0.03 -10.09
N ILE A 17 1.63 -0.18 -11.41
CA ILE A 17 2.13 0.91 -12.28
C ILE A 17 1.19 2.12 -12.24
N TYR A 18 -0.12 1.94 -12.36
CA TYR A 18 -1.07 3.06 -12.31
C TYR A 18 -1.09 3.74 -10.94
N TYR A 19 -1.00 2.97 -9.86
CA TYR A 19 -0.85 3.52 -8.51
C TYR A 19 0.40 4.42 -8.38
N LYS A 20 1.55 3.95 -8.90
CA LYS A 20 2.80 4.71 -8.87
C LYS A 20 2.71 6.02 -9.68
N GLU A 21 2.08 5.96 -10.85
CA GLU A 21 1.85 7.13 -11.70
C GLU A 21 0.97 8.17 -10.99
N PHE A 22 -0.12 7.72 -10.38
CA PHE A 22 -0.98 8.59 -9.57
C PHE A 22 -0.23 9.23 -8.41
N CYS A 23 0.61 8.49 -7.70
CA CYS A 23 1.38 9.04 -6.59
C CYS A 23 2.28 10.19 -7.05
N ASP A 24 2.91 10.06 -8.22
CA ASP A 24 3.74 11.12 -8.77
C ASP A 24 2.93 12.38 -9.11
N GLN A 25 1.75 12.20 -9.70
CA GLN A 25 0.84 13.28 -10.09
C GLN A 25 0.21 14.00 -8.88
N GLU A 26 -0.13 13.26 -7.83
CA GLU A 26 -0.87 13.75 -6.66
C GLU A 26 0.02 14.13 -5.46
N GLY A 27 1.34 13.96 -5.57
CA GLY A 27 2.27 14.41 -4.52
C GLY A 27 2.44 13.40 -3.37
N TRP A 28 2.18 12.12 -3.63
CA TRP A 28 2.43 11.05 -2.69
C TRP A 28 3.80 10.43 -2.94
N ALA A 29 4.56 10.23 -1.87
CA ALA A 29 5.72 9.37 -1.88
C ALA A 29 5.35 8.05 -1.22
N TYR A 30 5.92 6.93 -1.69
CA TYR A 30 5.58 5.60 -1.18
C TYR A 30 6.81 4.70 -1.07
N THR A 31 6.76 3.72 -0.19
CA THR A 31 7.72 2.60 -0.13
C THR A 31 6.98 1.31 0.11
N SER A 32 7.43 0.21 -0.51
CA SER A 32 6.86 -1.11 -0.21
C SER A 32 7.27 -1.56 1.19
N LEU A 33 6.42 -2.36 1.82
CA LEU A 33 6.72 -2.95 3.14
C LEU A 33 7.95 -3.87 3.07
N GLU A 34 8.12 -4.57 1.95
CA GLU A 34 9.33 -5.36 1.65
C GLU A 34 10.60 -4.50 1.72
N ASN A 35 10.63 -3.35 1.06
CA ASN A 35 11.80 -2.47 1.10
C ASN A 35 12.08 -1.98 2.53
N ILE A 36 11.04 -1.66 3.32
CA ILE A 36 11.24 -1.25 4.72
C ILE A 36 11.84 -2.41 5.51
N TYR A 37 11.27 -3.62 5.38
CA TYR A 37 11.72 -4.82 6.07
C TYR A 37 13.18 -5.14 5.77
N GLU A 38 13.60 -5.08 4.51
CA GLU A 38 14.98 -5.36 4.08
C GLU A 38 15.97 -4.25 4.46
N SER A 39 15.52 -3.00 4.56
CA SER A 39 16.38 -1.83 4.82
C SER A 39 16.21 -1.23 6.23
N MET A 40 15.70 -2.03 7.17
CA MET A 40 15.57 -1.63 8.58
C MET A 40 16.89 -1.08 9.12
N ASN A 41 16.83 0.12 9.68
CA ASN A 41 17.97 0.83 10.21
C ASN A 41 17.64 1.52 11.55
N HIS A 42 18.68 1.86 12.30
CA HIS A 42 18.54 2.47 13.63
C HIS A 42 18.10 3.94 13.59
N GLU A 43 18.32 4.62 12.47
CA GLU A 43 17.97 6.03 12.26
C GLU A 43 16.47 6.23 11.96
N TRP A 44 15.76 5.13 11.64
CA TRP A 44 14.35 5.14 11.24
C TRP A 44 14.05 6.05 10.04
N GLU A 45 15.00 6.12 9.12
CA GLU A 45 14.87 6.86 7.88
C GLU A 45 14.81 5.87 6.69
N PHE A 46 13.74 5.96 5.89
CA PHE A 46 13.56 5.06 4.75
C PHE A 46 13.47 5.83 3.43
N THR A 47 13.76 5.12 2.35
CA THR A 47 13.73 5.69 1.00
C THR A 47 12.34 5.50 0.39
N PHE A 48 11.60 6.59 0.26
CA PHE A 48 10.34 6.63 -0.45
C PHE A 48 10.57 7.03 -1.91
N LYS A 49 9.70 6.55 -2.81
CA LYS A 49 9.72 6.84 -4.23
C LYS A 49 8.59 7.80 -4.57
N LYS A 50 8.87 8.77 -5.44
CA LYS A 50 7.88 9.62 -6.11
C LYS A 50 8.37 9.86 -7.54
N GLY A 51 7.76 9.19 -8.51
CA GLY A 51 8.30 9.10 -9.86
C GLY A 51 9.76 8.61 -9.85
N PHE A 52 10.65 9.36 -10.49
CA PHE A 52 12.09 9.06 -10.51
C PHE A 52 12.84 9.51 -9.25
N HIS A 53 12.21 10.28 -8.36
CA HIS A 53 12.86 10.77 -7.15
C HIS A 53 12.95 9.70 -6.07
N ARG A 54 13.98 9.82 -5.24
CA ARG A 54 14.21 9.03 -4.02
C ARG A 54 14.29 10.01 -2.87
N ILE A 55 13.36 9.89 -1.94
CA ILE A 55 13.15 10.82 -0.85
C ILE A 55 13.45 10.08 0.45
N LYS A 56 14.36 10.62 1.24
CA LYS A 56 14.62 10.14 2.59
C LYS A 56 13.53 10.66 3.51
N VAL A 57 12.79 9.75 4.13
CA VAL A 57 11.65 10.07 4.98
C VAL A 57 11.91 9.48 6.37
N PRO A 58 12.05 10.33 7.41
CA PRO A 58 12.12 9.85 8.78
C PRO A 58 10.74 9.38 9.24
N ILE A 59 10.68 8.21 9.87
CA ILE A 59 9.46 7.66 10.48
C ILE A 59 9.32 8.23 11.90
N PRO A 60 8.25 8.99 12.19
CA PRO A 60 8.02 9.55 13.51
C PRO A 60 7.91 8.47 14.57
N GLU A 61 8.46 8.72 15.76
CA GLU A 61 8.48 7.75 16.86
C GLU A 61 7.11 7.18 17.20
N LYS A 62 6.08 8.04 17.19
CA LYS A 62 4.68 7.68 17.46
C LYS A 62 4.10 6.57 16.57
N ILE A 63 4.65 6.33 15.36
CA ILE A 63 4.14 5.29 14.44
C ILE A 63 5.10 4.10 14.29
N ARG A 64 6.28 4.13 14.92
CA ARG A 64 7.34 3.12 14.71
C ARG A 64 6.90 1.72 15.10
N GLU A 65 6.18 1.58 16.21
CA GLU A 65 5.72 0.27 16.68
C GLU A 65 4.67 -0.34 15.73
N GLU A 66 3.76 0.48 15.20
CA GLU A 66 2.83 0.04 14.18
C GLU A 66 3.57 -0.38 12.90
N VAL A 67 4.52 0.43 12.42
CA VAL A 67 5.32 0.07 11.24
C VAL A 67 6.07 -1.26 11.44
N LYS A 68 6.74 -1.43 12.60
CA LYS A 68 7.41 -2.70 12.99
C LYS A 68 6.48 -3.90 12.95
N MET A 69 5.21 -3.73 13.34
CA MET A 69 4.23 -4.79 13.34
C MET A 69 3.85 -5.20 11.91
N LEU A 70 3.60 -4.23 11.03
CA LEU A 70 3.05 -4.49 9.70
C LEU A 70 4.09 -4.89 8.65
N ILE A 71 5.35 -4.47 8.79
CA ILE A 71 6.42 -4.84 7.86
C ILE A 71 6.88 -6.30 8.00
N LYS A 72 6.28 -7.09 8.89
CA LYS A 72 6.62 -8.51 9.02
C LYS A 72 5.82 -9.33 8.01
N PRO A 73 6.46 -10.21 7.22
CA PRO A 73 5.74 -11.07 6.28
C PRO A 73 4.70 -11.94 7.00
N THR A 74 3.48 -12.01 6.46
CA THR A 74 2.37 -12.80 7.00
C THR A 74 2.54 -14.29 6.77
N ASN A 75 3.33 -14.68 5.76
CA ASN A 75 3.56 -16.08 5.37
C ASN A 75 4.93 -16.63 5.80
N HIS A 76 5.75 -15.82 6.51
CA HIS A 76 7.12 -16.16 6.94
C HIS A 76 8.05 -16.72 5.84
N SER A 77 7.72 -16.52 4.57
CA SER A 77 8.50 -17.02 3.46
C SER A 77 9.75 -16.15 3.26
N LYS A 78 10.92 -16.80 3.20
CA LYS A 78 12.19 -16.12 2.93
C LYS A 78 12.39 -15.80 1.45
N THR A 79 11.70 -16.49 0.55
CA THR A 79 11.90 -16.39 -0.91
C THR A 79 10.77 -15.66 -1.63
N SER A 80 9.60 -15.55 -0.99
CA SER A 80 8.43 -14.85 -1.53
C SER A 80 7.58 -14.33 -0.37
N PRO A 81 8.08 -13.34 0.39
CA PRO A 81 7.34 -12.78 1.53
C PRO A 81 6.02 -12.13 1.05
N SER A 82 4.95 -12.36 1.80
CA SER A 82 3.68 -11.66 1.61
C SER A 82 3.48 -10.67 2.74
N PHE A 83 3.10 -9.43 2.40
CA PHE A 83 2.83 -8.38 3.38
C PHE A 83 1.33 -8.10 3.43
N VAL A 84 0.88 -7.53 4.54
CA VAL A 84 -0.55 -7.28 4.76
C VAL A 84 -1.10 -6.16 3.87
N PHE A 85 -0.27 -5.16 3.59
CA PHE A 85 -0.57 -4.05 2.69
C PHE A 85 0.59 -3.87 1.71
N ASP A 86 0.32 -3.23 0.58
CA ASP A 86 1.32 -3.05 -0.47
C ASP A 86 2.38 -2.00 -0.09
N PHE A 87 1.95 -0.85 0.44
CA PHE A 87 2.84 0.29 0.68
C PHE A 87 2.55 1.02 2.00
N LEU A 88 3.60 1.71 2.47
CA LEU A 88 3.47 2.88 3.34
C LEU A 88 3.67 4.12 2.46
N ALA A 89 2.72 5.05 2.51
CA ALA A 89 2.79 6.30 1.76
C ALA A 89 2.73 7.52 2.68
N CYS A 90 3.29 8.62 2.22
CA CYS A 90 3.16 9.92 2.85
C CYS A 90 2.96 11.02 1.80
N ASN A 91 2.15 12.02 2.13
CA ASN A 91 1.96 13.15 1.24
C ASN A 91 3.14 14.13 1.39
N VAL A 92 3.97 14.22 0.36
CA VAL A 92 5.11 15.15 0.29
C VAL A 92 4.77 16.40 -0.54
N LYS A 93 3.48 16.56 -0.91
CA LYS A 93 2.94 17.58 -1.82
C LYS A 93 3.67 17.61 -3.17
N LYS A 94 3.33 18.60 -4.01
CA LYS A 94 3.98 18.83 -5.32
C LYS A 94 5.26 19.67 -5.18
N TYR A 95 5.98 19.57 -4.07
CA TYR A 95 7.21 20.33 -3.88
C TYR A 95 8.30 19.83 -4.83
N ARG A 96 9.05 20.76 -5.45
CA ARG A 96 10.22 20.45 -6.29
C ARG A 96 11.48 20.16 -5.45
N GLU A 97 11.49 20.61 -4.20
CA GLU A 97 12.60 20.42 -3.26
C GLU A 97 12.11 19.57 -2.08
N TYR A 98 12.62 18.34 -1.99
CA TYR A 98 12.25 17.38 -0.95
C TYR A 98 13.13 17.49 0.32
N SER A 99 13.94 18.54 0.42
CA SER A 99 14.88 18.79 1.53
C SER A 99 14.22 19.17 2.86
N LYS A 100 12.89 19.36 2.87
CA LYS A 100 12.08 19.79 4.03
C LYS A 100 10.92 18.85 4.33
N VAL A 101 11.15 17.55 4.11
CA VAL A 101 10.21 16.49 4.46
C VAL A 101 10.19 16.38 6.00
N ASN A 102 9.33 17.18 6.65
CA ASN A 102 9.23 17.31 8.11
C ASN A 102 8.28 16.29 8.78
N SER A 103 8.36 16.21 10.11
CA SER A 103 7.65 15.28 11.03
C SER A 103 6.11 15.33 11.03
N ASP A 104 5.50 16.33 10.39
CA ASP A 104 4.04 16.50 10.33
C ASP A 104 3.40 15.82 9.12
N MET A 105 4.12 14.85 8.54
CA MET A 105 3.65 14.13 7.37
C MET A 105 2.45 13.24 7.71
N PHE A 106 1.45 13.30 6.84
CA PHE A 106 0.32 12.39 6.89
C PHE A 106 0.74 11.05 6.29
N PHE A 107 1.07 10.08 7.15
CA PHE A 107 1.35 8.70 6.77
C PHE A 107 0.05 7.93 6.62
N THR A 108 0.01 7.03 5.65
CA THR A 108 -1.12 6.12 5.43
C THR A 108 -0.60 4.77 4.94
N TRP A 109 -1.23 3.70 5.40
CA TRP A 109 -1.11 2.42 4.73
C TRP A 109 -1.82 2.48 3.39
N VAL A 110 -1.38 1.66 2.44
CA VAL A 110 -1.94 1.60 1.10
C VAL A 110 -2.10 0.17 0.65
N GLU A 111 -3.29 -0.11 0.13
CA GLU A 111 -3.61 -1.34 -0.60
C GLU A 111 -4.13 -0.97 -1.99
N SER A 112 -3.56 -1.57 -3.04
CA SER A 112 -4.03 -1.45 -4.42
C SER A 112 -4.82 -2.70 -4.81
N LYS A 113 -6.11 -2.53 -5.07
CA LYS A 113 -7.01 -3.61 -5.50
C LYS A 113 -7.39 -3.43 -6.96
N THR A 114 -7.29 -4.54 -7.69
CA THR A 114 -7.84 -4.66 -9.05
C THR A 114 -9.04 -5.61 -9.01
N GLY A 115 -10.18 -5.21 -9.59
CA GLY A 115 -11.40 -6.04 -9.62
C GLY A 115 -12.21 -6.02 -8.33
N ASN A 116 -12.71 -7.18 -7.89
CA ASN A 116 -13.59 -7.30 -6.71
C ASN A 116 -12.76 -7.10 -5.44
N MET A 117 -13.02 -6.02 -4.68
CA MET A 117 -12.30 -5.58 -3.47
C MET A 117 -12.39 -6.59 -2.30
N ILE A 118 -11.80 -7.77 -2.47
CA ILE A 118 -11.79 -8.84 -1.48
C ILE A 118 -10.53 -8.68 -0.61
N PHE A 119 -10.75 -8.73 0.71
CA PHE A 119 -9.69 -8.68 1.72
C PHE A 119 -9.44 -10.07 2.29
N SER A 120 -8.17 -10.38 2.56
CA SER A 120 -7.83 -11.61 3.29
C SER A 120 -8.18 -11.48 4.78
N GLY A 121 -8.30 -12.61 5.48
CA GLY A 121 -8.46 -12.62 6.94
C GLY A 121 -7.33 -11.89 7.68
N SER A 122 -6.09 -11.94 7.16
CA SER A 122 -4.96 -11.19 7.71
C SER A 122 -5.11 -9.67 7.56
N GLN A 123 -5.68 -9.21 6.45
CA GLN A 123 -5.99 -7.79 6.21
C GLN A 123 -7.08 -7.32 7.18
N ILE A 124 -8.18 -8.06 7.30
CA ILE A 124 -9.29 -7.76 8.22
C ILE A 124 -8.78 -7.67 9.67
N LYS A 125 -8.02 -8.68 10.13
CA LYS A 125 -7.43 -8.70 11.48
C LYS A 125 -6.46 -7.56 11.74
N THR A 126 -5.81 -7.05 10.70
CA THR A 126 -4.85 -5.94 10.83
C THR A 126 -5.56 -4.59 10.83
N MET A 127 -6.63 -4.42 10.04
CA MET A 127 -7.46 -3.20 10.05
C MET A 127 -8.02 -2.88 11.45
N SER A 128 -8.27 -3.88 12.29
CA SER A 128 -8.74 -3.64 13.66
C SER A 128 -7.65 -3.11 14.62
N LYS A 129 -6.39 -3.07 14.19
CA LYS A 129 -5.21 -2.81 15.03
C LYS A 129 -4.38 -1.60 14.60
N ILE A 130 -4.62 -1.07 13.40
CA ILE A 130 -3.90 0.09 12.88
C ILE A 130 -4.50 1.39 13.43
N ASP A 131 -3.63 2.32 13.80
CA ASP A 131 -4.00 3.70 14.10
C ASP A 131 -3.80 4.59 12.88
N LEU A 132 -2.82 4.28 12.01
CA LEU A 132 -2.70 4.94 10.73
C LEU A 132 -3.91 4.64 9.84
N PRO A 133 -4.37 5.62 9.05
CA PRO A 133 -5.40 5.40 8.06
C PRO A 133 -4.91 4.42 6.99
N LEU A 134 -5.88 3.79 6.32
CA LEU A 134 -5.67 2.92 5.18
C LEU A 134 -6.34 3.54 3.96
N ALA A 135 -5.53 3.77 2.93
CA ALA A 135 -5.99 4.16 1.61
C ALA A 135 -6.16 2.92 0.74
N ILE A 136 -7.35 2.74 0.17
CA ILE A 136 -7.63 1.62 -0.74
C ILE A 136 -7.80 2.20 -2.13
N PHE A 137 -6.84 1.90 -3.00
CA PHE A 137 -6.86 2.30 -4.39
C PHE A 137 -7.58 1.25 -5.20
N HIS A 138 -8.64 1.67 -5.89
CA HIS A 138 -9.42 0.80 -6.74
C HIS A 138 -9.29 1.22 -8.20
N ILE A 139 -8.92 0.27 -9.04
CA ILE A 139 -8.87 0.44 -10.49
C ILE A 139 -9.99 -0.43 -11.09
N GLU A 140 -11.01 0.23 -11.62
CA GLU A 140 -12.24 -0.42 -12.13
C GLU A 140 -11.93 -1.36 -13.31
N ASP A 141 -11.32 -0.82 -14.37
CA ASP A 141 -10.91 -1.57 -15.55
C ASP A 141 -9.42 -1.42 -15.82
N ILE A 142 -8.65 -2.36 -15.28
CA ILE A 142 -7.19 -2.36 -15.41
C ILE A 142 -6.68 -2.55 -16.85
N LEU A 143 -7.53 -3.00 -17.77
CA LEU A 143 -7.17 -3.25 -19.17
C LEU A 143 -7.68 -2.19 -20.13
N ALA A 144 -8.35 -1.15 -19.60
CA ALA A 144 -8.68 0.02 -20.39
C ALA A 144 -7.41 0.68 -20.95
N LYS A 145 -7.57 1.51 -21.98
CA LYS A 145 -6.44 2.31 -22.49
C LYS A 145 -5.96 3.23 -21.37
N PRO A 146 -4.66 3.58 -21.30
CA PRO A 146 -4.13 4.40 -20.20
C PRO A 146 -4.91 5.69 -19.92
N ARG A 147 -5.38 6.38 -20.97
CA ARG A 147 -6.19 7.62 -20.85
C ARG A 147 -7.60 7.42 -20.28
N ASP A 148 -8.09 6.18 -20.32
CA ASP A 148 -9.45 5.79 -19.91
C ASP A 148 -9.42 5.09 -18.53
N ILE A 149 -8.23 4.89 -17.94
CA ILE A 149 -8.08 4.32 -16.60
C ILE A 149 -8.67 5.30 -15.59
N ARG A 150 -9.63 4.80 -14.81
CA ARG A 150 -10.19 5.50 -13.66
C ARG A 150 -9.66 4.84 -12.40
N MET A 151 -9.04 5.67 -11.56
CA MET A 151 -8.61 5.23 -10.25
C MET A 151 -9.29 6.10 -9.20
N MET A 152 -9.90 5.43 -8.24
CA MET A 152 -10.51 6.06 -7.07
C MET A 152 -9.75 5.58 -5.84
N TYR A 153 -9.70 6.42 -4.82
CA TYR A 153 -9.21 5.99 -3.53
C TYR A 153 -10.07 6.56 -2.42
N ASP A 154 -10.31 5.72 -1.43
CA ASP A 154 -10.92 6.12 -0.17
C ASP A 154 -9.86 6.05 0.91
N LEU A 155 -9.86 7.05 1.78
CA LEU A 155 -8.97 7.14 2.92
C LEU A 155 -9.80 7.09 4.20
N LYS A 156 -9.68 6.00 4.94
CA LYS A 156 -10.47 5.75 6.15
C LYS A 156 -9.60 5.10 7.22
N SER A 157 -10.01 5.19 8.48
CA SER A 157 -9.43 4.37 9.53
C SER A 157 -9.73 2.89 9.28
N GLY A 158 -8.91 1.99 9.82
CA GLY A 158 -9.18 0.56 9.71
C GLY A 158 -10.55 0.16 10.31
N LYS A 159 -11.00 0.85 11.36
CA LYS A 159 -12.33 0.63 11.97
C LYS A 159 -13.48 1.05 11.06
N GLU A 160 -13.32 2.10 10.26
CA GLU A 160 -14.33 2.51 9.29
C GLU A 160 -14.42 1.52 8.14
N TRP A 161 -13.29 1.07 7.61
CA TRP A 161 -13.26 0.00 6.61
C TRP A 161 -14.00 -1.25 7.08
N LEU A 162 -13.73 -1.71 8.31
CA LEU A 162 -14.41 -2.88 8.88
C LEU A 162 -15.94 -2.74 9.00
N LYS A 163 -16.51 -1.53 9.01
CA LYS A 163 -17.97 -1.33 9.03
C LYS A 163 -18.60 -1.44 7.63
N GLU A 164 -17.83 -1.13 6.59
CA GLU A 164 -18.29 -1.12 5.20
C GLU A 164 -18.04 -2.46 4.50
N LEU A 165 -17.05 -3.21 4.98
CA LEU A 165 -16.80 -4.55 4.48
C LEU A 165 -17.93 -5.48 4.92
N VAL A 166 -18.67 -6.00 3.95
CA VAL A 166 -19.55 -7.16 4.16
C VAL A 166 -18.62 -8.30 4.58
N PRO A 167 -18.78 -8.88 5.78
CA PRO A 167 -18.02 -10.07 6.15
C PRO A 167 -18.25 -11.11 5.06
N ILE A 168 -17.19 -11.55 4.41
CA ILE A 168 -17.28 -12.80 3.65
C ILE A 168 -17.43 -13.87 4.73
N GLU A 169 -18.65 -14.31 4.98
CA GLU A 169 -18.95 -15.55 5.70
C GLU A 169 -18.30 -16.69 4.92
N ASN A 170 -16.99 -16.90 5.07
CA ASN A 170 -16.25 -18.09 4.66
C ASN A 170 -14.79 -17.97 5.11
N GLU A 171 -14.56 -17.96 6.43
CA GLU A 171 -13.34 -18.48 7.07
C GLU A 171 -13.59 -18.77 8.57
N LEU A 172 -14.81 -19.19 8.93
CA LEU A 172 -15.16 -19.74 10.24
C LEU A 172 -14.81 -21.25 10.38
N TYR A 173 -14.01 -21.80 9.47
CA TYR A 173 -13.57 -23.20 9.52
C TYR A 173 -12.05 -23.29 9.40
N GLU A 174 -11.33 -22.95 10.47
CA GLU A 174 -10.04 -23.58 10.78
C GLU A 174 -9.64 -23.44 12.26
N PHE A 175 -10.62 -23.33 13.16
CA PHE A 175 -10.42 -23.56 14.60
C PHE A 175 -11.64 -24.29 15.17
N ALA A 176 -11.79 -25.55 14.78
CA ALA A 176 -12.50 -26.58 15.52
C ALA A 176 -11.53 -27.72 15.81
#